data_AF-A0AA95MGP4-F1
#
_entry.id   AF-A0AA95MGP4-F1
#
_cell.length_a   1.000
_cell.length_b   1.000
_cell.length_c   1.000
_cell.angle_alpha   90.00
_cell.angle_beta   90.00
_cell.angle_gamma   90.00
#
_symmetry.space_group_name_H-M   'P 1'
#
loop_
_entity.id
_entity.type
_entity.pdbx_description
1 polymer ?
#
loop_
_entity_poly.entity_id
_entity_poly.type
_entity_poly.pdbx_seq_one_letter_code
_entity_poly.pdbx_strand_id
1 'polypeptide(L)' 'MLKMFIRGKYYYHLFQHRHHELLQKDCLDEGLRMKLKVKASYHNSKAVEIGMRM' A
#
# COMPACT_ATOMS: atom_id res chain seq x y z
N MET A 1 5.85 -20.26 -11.20
CA MET A 1 6.73 -19.10 -10.91
C MET A 1 6.01 -17.76 -11.07
N LEU A 2 5.42 -17.43 -12.23
CA LEU A 2 4.74 -16.15 -12.45
C LEU A 2 3.60 -15.86 -11.44
N LYS A 3 2.74 -16.84 -11.14
CA LYS A 3 1.68 -16.70 -10.13
C LYS A 3 2.21 -16.38 -8.72
N MET A 4 3.35 -16.98 -8.36
CA MET A 4 4.02 -16.72 -7.07
C MET A 4 4.57 -15.29 -7.01
N PHE A 5 5.12 -14.80 -8.12
CA PHE A 5 5.62 -13.44 -8.24
C PHE A 5 4.49 -12.39 -8.18
N ILE A 6 3.36 -12.65 -8.85
CA ILE A 6 2.16 -11.81 -8.77
C ILE A 6 1.64 -11.75 -7.33
N ARG A 7 1.56 -12.91 -6.65
CA ARG A 7 1.14 -13.00 -5.25
C ARG A 7 2.11 -12.27 -4.30
N GLY A 8 3.42 -12.36 -4.55
CA GLY A 8 4.43 -11.59 -3.81
C GLY A 8 4.24 -10.08 -3.96
N LYS A 9 4.00 -9.59 -5.19
CA LYS A 9 3.70 -8.18 -5.44
C LYS A 9 2.42 -7.72 -4.76
N TYR A 10 1.36 -8.54 -4.80
CA TYR A 10 0.11 -8.27 -4.10
C TYR A 10 0.36 -8.01 -2.61
N TYR A 11 1.03 -8.95 -1.93
CA TYR A 11 1.30 -8.79 -0.51
C TYR A 11 2.25 -7.64 -0.21
N TYR A 12 3.26 -7.39 -1.05
CA TYR A 12 4.12 -6.21 -0.91
C TYR A 12 3.30 -4.92 -0.87
N HIS A 13 2.38 -4.72 -1.81
CA HIS A 13 1.53 -3.54 -1.84
C HIS A 13 0.56 -3.51 -0.65
N LEU A 14 0.00 -4.64 -0.23
CA LEU A 14 -0.86 -4.71 0.94
C LEU A 14 -0.13 -4.33 2.24
N PHE A 15 1.09 -4.82 2.45
CA PHE A 15 1.92 -4.48 3.60
C PHE A 15 2.31 -3.01 3.60
N GLN A 16 2.74 -2.48 2.45
CA GLN A 16 3.08 -1.07 2.34
C GLN A 16 1.87 -0.16 2.60
N HIS A 17 0.70 -0.50 2.08
CA HIS A 17 -0.53 0.25 2.37
C HIS A 17 -0.78 0.36 3.88
N ARG A 18 -0.82 -0.78 4.59
CA ARG A 18 -1.02 -0.83 6.05
C ARG A 18 0.08 -0.09 6.82
N HIS A 19 1.32 -0.21 6.38
CA HIS A 19 2.44 0.49 7.02
C HIS A 19 2.27 2.02 6.94
N HIS A 20 1.89 2.55 5.78
CA HIS A 20 1.63 3.98 5.63
C HIS A 20 0.41 4.44 6.43
N GLU A 21 -0.65 3.64 6.52
CA GLU A 21 -1.81 3.95 7.39
C GLU A 21 -1.42 4.01 8.87
N LEU A 22 -0.55 3.10 9.34
CA LEU A 22 -0.04 3.13 10.70
C LEU A 22 0.79 4.38 10.97
N LEU A 23 1.73 4.71 10.08
CA LEU A 23 2.51 5.95 10.19
C LEU A 23 1.63 7.20 10.19
N GLN A 24 0.51 7.17 9.45
CA GLN A 24 -0.41 8.30 9.38
C GLN A 24 -1.09 8.58 10.73
N LYS A 25 -1.41 7.55 11.53
CA LYS A 25 -2.14 7.68 12.80
C LYS A 25 -1.37 8.51 13.83
N ASP A 26 -0.06 8.31 13.90
CA ASP A 26 0.81 8.97 14.88
C ASP A 26 1.53 10.21 14.30
N CYS A 27 1.20 10.61 13.06
CA CYS A 27 1.88 11.71 12.37
C CYS A 27 1.36 13.08 12.81
N LEU A 28 2.20 13.81 13.54
CA LEU A 28 1.92 15.18 14.01
C LEU A 28 1.98 16.21 12.88
N ASP A 29 2.84 16.01 11.88
CA ASP A 29 3.00 16.93 10.76
C ASP A 29 1.92 16.69 9.68
N GLU A 30 1.10 17.70 9.40
CA GLU A 30 0.00 17.60 8.43
C GLU A 30 0.51 17.37 6.99
N GLY A 31 1.62 18.01 6.62
CA GLY A 31 2.21 17.87 5.28
C GLY A 31 2.69 16.44 5.02
N LEU A 32 3.39 15.86 5.98
CA LEU A 32 3.84 14.48 5.97
C LEU A 32 2.65 13.52 6.02
N ARG A 33 1.64 13.80 6.86
CA ARG A 33 0.43 12.98 6.96
C ARG A 33 -0.31 12.90 5.63
N MET A 34 -0.39 14.01 4.89
CA MET A 34 -0.96 14.02 3.54
C MET A 34 -0.15 13.16 2.56
N LYS A 35 1.19 13.24 2.61
CA LYS A 35 2.07 12.40 1.77
C LYS A 35 1.90 10.92 2.10
N LEU A 36 1.79 10.56 3.38
CA LEU A 36 1.53 9.19 3.83
C LEU A 36 0.18 8.68 3.32
N LYS A 37 -0.87 9.52 3.38
CA LYS A 37 -2.20 9.20 2.83
C LYS A 37 -2.15 8.91 1.33
N VAL A 38 -1.44 9.74 0.55
CA VAL A 38 -1.26 9.52 -0.90
C VAL A 38 -0.55 8.19 -1.17
N LYS A 39 0.52 7.88 -0.41
CA LYS A 39 1.23 6.61 -0.55
C LYS A 39 0.37 5.41 -0.15
N ALA A 40 -0.38 5.50 0.95
CA ALA A 40 -1.31 4.47 1.37
C ALA A 40 -2.35 4.18 0.28
N SER A 41 -2.95 5.22 -0.31
CA SER A 41 -3.90 5.09 -1.43
C SER A 41 -3.25 4.44 -2.66
N TYR A 42 -2.05 4.88 -3.05
CA TYR A 42 -1.33 4.29 -4.18
C TYR A 42 -1.13 2.78 -3.99
N HIS A 43 -0.61 2.37 -2.83
CA HIS A 43 -0.35 0.95 -2.56
C HIS A 43 -1.64 0.14 -2.49
N ASN A 44 -2.73 0.70 -1.93
CA ASN A 44 -4.04 0.04 -1.96
C ASN A 44 -4.55 -0.16 -3.39
N SER A 45 -4.52 0.88 -4.23
CA SER A 45 -4.94 0.79 -5.63
C SER A 45 -4.14 -0.26 -6.41
N LYS A 46 -2.82 -0.35 -6.19
CA LYS A 46 -1.98 -1.40 -6.81
C LYS A 46 -2.34 -2.79 -6.29
N ALA A 47 -2.61 -2.95 -5.00
CA ALA A 47 -3.03 -4.23 -4.44
C ALA A 47 -4.37 -4.69 -5.03
N VAL A 48 -5.34 -3.79 -5.18
CA VAL A 48 -6.62 -4.05 -5.85
C VAL A 48 -6.43 -4.43 -7.32
N GLU A 49 -5.65 -3.65 -8.08
CA GLU A 49 -5.34 -3.94 -9.49
C GLU A 49 -4.73 -5.34 -9.67
N ILE A 50 -3.78 -5.70 -8.80
CA ILE A 50 -3.12 -7.00 -8.85
C ILE A 50 -4.08 -8.11 -8.41
N GLY A 51 -4.87 -7.88 -7.36
CA GLY A 51 -5.85 -8.84 -6.85
C GLY A 51 -6.94 -9.19 -7.88
N MET A 52 -7.33 -8.24 -8.74
CA MET A 52 -8.24 -8.50 -9.86
C MET A 52 -7.63 -9.36 -10.98
N ARG A 53 -6.29 -9.47 -11.04
CA ARG A 53 -5.55 -10.24 -12.05
C ARG A 53 -5.05 -11.60 -11.52
N MET A 54 -5.30 -11.90 -10.25
CA MET A 54 -4.94 -13.17 -9.61
C MET A 54 -6.03 -14.21 -9.78
#